data_AF-A0A941XRH1-F1
#
_entry.id   AF-A0A941XRH1-F1
#
_cell.length_a   1.000
_cell.length_b   1.000
_cell.length_c   1.000
_cell.angle_alpha   90.00
_cell.angle_beta   90.00
_cell.angle_gamma   90.00
#
_symmetry.space_group_name_H-M   'P 1'
#
loop_
_entity.id
_entity.type
_entity.pdbx_description
1 polymer ?
#
loop_
_entity_poly.entity_id
_entity_poly.type
_entity_poly.pdbx_seq_one_letter_code
_entity_poly.pdbx_strand_id
1 'polypeptide(L)'
;SLDLPHISYYSMILEDKTVFSHLINQGKIKLLDNDTEASMYDFIIHDLKKHGYHHYETSNFSLKGFESKHNQIYWDSLEYIGIGAGASGYLDSIRYTYDSRLKYYFEGIKTEETKIDFEEKKKEYFLLGFRKIDGVSILEYKRRFNSDPLVDFDFQKLISEGLIYINKDRICLTEKGIMLANDVFMEFV
;
A
#
# COMPACT_ATOMS: atom_id res chain seq x y z
N SER A 1 -9.98 -7.72 -27.05
CA SER A 1 -9.36 -7.90 -25.73
C SER A 1 -7.89 -7.54 -25.84
N LEU A 2 -7.27 -7.00 -24.78
CA LEU A 2 -5.83 -6.70 -24.71
C LEU A 2 -5.01 -7.82 -24.03
N ASP A 3 -5.67 -8.82 -23.45
CA ASP A 3 -5.08 -10.02 -22.81
C ASP A 3 -3.91 -9.69 -21.86
N LEU A 4 -4.16 -8.74 -20.96
CA LEU A 4 -3.15 -8.26 -20.02
C LEU A 4 -3.00 -9.24 -18.83
N PRO A 5 -1.78 -9.62 -18.44
CA PRO A 5 -1.59 -10.53 -17.30
C PRO A 5 -1.75 -9.84 -15.93
N HIS A 6 -1.62 -8.51 -15.90
CA HIS A 6 -1.62 -7.68 -14.71
C HIS A 6 -2.27 -6.33 -15.02
N ILE A 7 -3.06 -5.82 -14.08
CA ILE A 7 -3.77 -4.55 -14.18
C ILE A 7 -3.56 -3.80 -12.87
N SER A 8 -3.05 -2.57 -12.98
CA SER A 8 -3.03 -1.59 -11.90
C SER A 8 -4.13 -0.56 -12.08
N TYR A 9 -4.83 -0.26 -10.99
CA TYR A 9 -5.87 0.75 -10.94
C TYR A 9 -5.63 1.70 -9.76
N TYR A 10 -5.63 3.00 -10.06
CA TYR A 10 -5.47 4.07 -9.09
C TYR A 10 -6.58 5.10 -9.28
N SER A 11 -7.17 5.57 -8.17
CA SER A 11 -7.95 6.80 -8.24
C SER A 11 -7.03 7.98 -8.56
N MET A 12 -7.57 8.97 -9.26
CA MET A 12 -6.82 10.14 -9.67
C MET A 12 -6.53 11.02 -8.44
N ILE A 13 -5.26 11.17 -8.10
CA ILE A 13 -4.82 12.13 -7.09
C ILE A 13 -4.48 13.43 -7.80
N LEU A 14 -5.12 14.52 -7.37
CA LEU A 14 -4.86 15.85 -7.94
C LEU A 14 -3.71 16.52 -7.21
N GLU A 15 -2.58 16.64 -7.90
CA GLU A 15 -1.45 17.40 -7.39
C GLU A 15 -1.58 18.89 -7.74
N ASP A 16 -1.13 19.74 -6.81
CA ASP A 16 -1.07 21.18 -7.02
C ASP A 16 -0.15 21.54 -8.19
N LYS A 17 -0.50 22.63 -8.88
CA LYS A 17 0.29 23.17 -10.01
C LYS A 17 0.42 22.22 -11.21
N THR A 18 -0.42 21.19 -11.31
CA THR A 18 -0.53 20.36 -12.50
C THR A 18 -1.45 20.98 -13.55
N VAL A 19 -1.31 20.51 -14.80
CA VAL A 19 -2.23 20.86 -15.90
C VAL A 19 -3.67 20.53 -15.52
N PHE A 20 -3.92 19.38 -14.90
CA PHE A 20 -5.25 18.97 -14.45
C PHE A 20 -5.81 19.93 -13.40
N SER A 21 -5.02 20.31 -12.39
CA SER A 21 -5.46 21.27 -11.36
C SER A 21 -5.87 22.61 -11.99
N HIS A 22 -5.09 23.10 -12.96
CA HIS A 22 -5.44 24.32 -13.69
C HIS A 22 -6.76 24.20 -14.48
N LEU A 23 -6.97 23.09 -15.19
CA LEU A 23 -8.18 22.86 -15.97
C LEU A 23 -9.44 22.71 -15.10
N ILE A 24 -9.32 22.08 -13.93
CA ILE A 24 -10.40 21.96 -12.95
C ILE A 24 -10.75 23.34 -12.39
N ASN A 25 -9.76 24.14 -12.02
CA ASN A 25 -9.97 25.51 -11.53
C ASN A 25 -10.60 26.43 -12.59
N GLN A 26 -10.40 26.13 -13.87
CA GLN A 26 -11.07 26.80 -14.99
C GLN A 26 -12.47 26.25 -15.31
N GLY A 27 -12.93 25.22 -14.59
CA GLY A 27 -14.21 24.56 -14.85
C GLY A 27 -14.26 23.74 -16.15
N LYS A 28 -13.10 23.46 -16.78
CA LYS A 28 -13.00 22.69 -18.03
C LYS A 28 -13.05 21.18 -17.81
N ILE A 29 -12.66 20.74 -16.61
CA ILE A 29 -12.76 19.34 -16.17
C ILE A 29 -13.57 19.35 -14.88
N LYS A 30 -14.50 18.40 -14.76
CA LYS A 30 -15.20 18.10 -13.51
C LYS A 30 -14.65 16.82 -12.95
N LEU A 31 -14.33 16.83 -11.66
CA LEU A 31 -14.01 15.61 -10.93
C LEU A 31 -15.27 14.77 -10.74
N LEU A 32 -15.07 13.47 -10.62
CA LEU A 32 -16.10 12.56 -10.17
C LEU A 32 -16.36 12.82 -8.68
N ASP A 33 -17.59 12.63 -8.24
CA ASP A 33 -17.89 12.53 -6.83
C ASP A 33 -17.43 11.17 -6.27
N ASN A 34 -17.22 11.13 -4.95
CA ASN A 34 -16.71 9.94 -4.27
C ASN A 34 -17.63 8.73 -4.42
N ASP A 35 -18.95 8.92 -4.50
CA ASP A 35 -19.91 7.82 -4.63
C ASP A 35 -19.78 7.15 -6.01
N THR A 36 -19.56 7.95 -7.05
CA THR A 36 -19.28 7.45 -8.40
C THR A 36 -17.93 6.72 -8.45
N GLU A 37 -16.87 7.27 -7.85
CA GLU A 37 -15.57 6.60 -7.79
C GLU A 37 -15.64 5.26 -7.04
N ALA A 38 -16.34 5.22 -5.91
CA ALA A 38 -16.56 3.99 -5.14
C ALA A 38 -17.31 2.94 -5.96
N SER A 39 -18.38 3.35 -6.66
CA SER A 39 -19.16 2.47 -7.53
C SER A 39 -18.34 1.91 -8.69
N MET A 40 -17.44 2.74 -9.26
CA MET A 40 -16.51 2.31 -10.30
C MET A 40 -15.49 1.31 -9.79
N TYR A 41 -14.93 1.54 -8.60
CA TYR A 41 -13.97 0.63 -7.98
C TYR A 41 -14.60 -0.73 -7.67
N ASP A 42 -15.80 -0.74 -7.10
CA ASP A 42 -16.57 -1.98 -6.89
C ASP A 42 -16.84 -2.71 -8.19
N PHE A 43 -17.26 -1.99 -9.24
CA PHE A 43 -17.46 -2.58 -10.57
C PHE A 43 -16.18 -3.24 -11.09
N ILE A 44 -15.04 -2.56 -11.01
CA ILE A 44 -13.74 -3.06 -11.47
C ILE A 44 -13.37 -4.35 -10.73
N ILE A 45 -13.48 -4.36 -9.39
CA ILE A 45 -13.19 -5.55 -8.58
C ILE A 45 -14.03 -6.75 -9.06
N HIS A 46 -15.34 -6.56 -9.16
CA HIS A 46 -16.26 -7.64 -9.51
C HIS A 46 -16.06 -8.13 -10.95
N ASP A 47 -15.87 -7.21 -11.89
CA ASP A 47 -15.70 -7.55 -13.30
C ASP A 47 -14.38 -8.27 -13.55
N LEU A 48 -13.27 -7.79 -12.97
CA LEU A 48 -11.97 -8.45 -13.11
C LEU A 48 -11.96 -9.84 -12.45
N LYS A 49 -12.60 -10.00 -11.27
CA LYS A 49 -12.76 -11.32 -10.64
C LYS A 49 -13.52 -12.30 -11.53
N LYS A 50 -14.59 -11.85 -12.21
CA LYS A 50 -15.35 -12.69 -13.17
C LYS A 50 -14.50 -13.15 -14.35
N HIS A 51 -13.50 -12.36 -14.74
CA HIS A 51 -12.55 -12.68 -15.80
C HIS A 51 -11.30 -13.43 -15.30
N GLY A 52 -11.30 -13.89 -14.04
CA GLY A 52 -10.24 -14.75 -13.49
C GLY A 52 -9.03 -14.00 -12.91
N TYR A 53 -9.12 -12.68 -12.77
CA TYR A 53 -8.08 -11.91 -12.08
C TYR A 53 -8.25 -12.02 -10.56
N HIS A 54 -7.13 -12.13 -9.87
CA HIS A 54 -7.03 -12.06 -8.43
C HIS A 54 -6.73 -10.62 -8.02
N HIS A 55 -7.62 -10.05 -7.19
CA HIS A 55 -7.34 -8.81 -6.46
C HIS A 55 -6.40 -9.19 -5.31
N TYR A 56 -5.10 -9.02 -5.50
CA TYR A 56 -4.09 -9.49 -4.54
C TYR A 56 -3.62 -8.36 -3.60
N GLU A 57 -3.82 -7.10 -3.99
CA GLU A 57 -3.58 -5.92 -3.17
C GLU A 57 -4.47 -4.74 -3.59
N THR A 58 -4.60 -3.74 -2.73
CA THR A 58 -5.47 -2.54 -2.83
C THR A 58 -5.74 -2.04 -4.25
N SER A 59 -4.70 -1.83 -5.05
CA SER A 59 -4.79 -1.21 -6.37
C SER A 59 -4.54 -2.17 -7.52
N ASN A 60 -4.10 -3.41 -7.28
CA ASN A 60 -3.62 -4.27 -8.35
C ASN A 60 -4.31 -5.64 -8.42
N PHE A 61 -4.49 -6.07 -9.66
CA PHE A 61 -5.12 -7.31 -10.05
C PHE A 61 -4.19 -8.07 -11.00
N SER A 62 -4.16 -9.38 -10.91
CA SER A 62 -3.38 -10.19 -11.84
C SER A 62 -3.96 -11.56 -12.05
N LEU A 63 -3.59 -12.19 -13.17
CA LEU A 63 -3.66 -13.64 -13.26
C LEU A 63 -2.65 -14.24 -12.27
N LYS A 64 -2.91 -15.48 -11.85
CA LYS A 64 -2.04 -16.18 -10.89
C LYS A 64 -0.60 -16.25 -11.41
N GLY A 65 0.36 -15.84 -10.57
CA GLY A 65 1.79 -15.86 -10.89
C GLY A 65 2.31 -14.59 -11.57
N PHE A 66 1.43 -13.61 -11.84
CA PHE A 66 1.79 -12.31 -12.41
C PHE A 66 1.69 -11.18 -11.38
N GLU A 67 1.63 -11.50 -10.10
CA GLU A 67 1.65 -10.51 -9.02
C GLU A 67 2.97 -9.72 -9.05
N SER A 68 2.89 -8.40 -8.82
CA SER A 68 4.09 -7.55 -8.80
C SER A 68 5.01 -7.91 -7.63
N LYS A 69 6.13 -8.58 -7.93
CA LYS A 69 7.17 -8.91 -6.93
C LYS A 69 7.71 -7.67 -6.23
N HIS A 70 7.83 -6.55 -6.96
CA HIS A 70 8.30 -5.29 -6.41
C HIS A 70 7.33 -4.76 -5.34
N ASN A 71 6.03 -4.77 -5.62
CA ASN A 71 5.02 -4.32 -4.65
C ASN A 71 4.98 -5.24 -3.42
N GLN A 72 5.08 -6.56 -3.64
CA GLN A 72 5.08 -7.54 -2.54
C GLN A 72 6.24 -7.30 -1.56
N ILE A 73 7.43 -6.93 -2.03
CA ILE A 73 8.57 -6.59 -1.15
C ILE A 73 8.19 -5.47 -0.17
N TYR A 74 7.53 -4.40 -0.66
CA TYR A 74 7.07 -3.33 0.22
C TYR A 74 5.96 -3.79 1.17
N TRP A 75 4.94 -4.49 0.66
CA TRP A 75 3.80 -4.93 1.47
C TRP A 75 4.15 -6.02 2.49
N ASP A 76 5.24 -6.75 2.27
CA ASP A 76 5.82 -7.69 3.23
C ASP A 76 6.82 -7.03 4.19
N SER A 77 7.01 -5.71 4.10
CA SER A 77 7.99 -4.94 4.89
C SER A 77 9.37 -5.59 4.85
N LEU A 78 9.81 -5.97 3.65
CA LEU A 78 11.12 -6.56 3.41
C LEU A 78 12.13 -5.48 3.03
N GLU A 79 13.40 -5.75 3.28
CA GLU A 79 14.50 -4.87 2.89
C GLU A 79 14.72 -4.89 1.37
N TYR A 80 15.13 -3.75 0.84
CA TYR A 80 15.42 -3.55 -0.57
C TYR A 80 16.43 -2.42 -0.76
N ILE A 81 17.18 -2.51 -1.87
CA ILE A 81 18.19 -1.53 -2.22
C ILE A 81 17.62 -0.60 -3.30
N GLY A 82 17.69 0.70 -3.06
CA GLY A 82 17.38 1.72 -4.07
C GLY A 82 18.61 2.01 -4.91
N ILE A 83 18.49 1.93 -6.24
CA ILE A 83 19.59 2.24 -7.17
C ILE A 83 19.11 3.27 -8.18
N GLY A 84 19.88 4.35 -8.34
CA GLY A 84 19.57 5.46 -9.22
C GLY A 84 19.43 6.79 -8.48
N ALA A 85 19.58 7.89 -9.22
CA ALA A 85 19.39 9.23 -8.66
C ALA A 85 17.94 9.40 -8.20
N GLY A 86 17.74 9.83 -6.96
CA GLY A 86 16.42 9.95 -6.33
C GLY A 86 15.83 8.64 -5.84
N ALA A 87 16.54 7.51 -5.97
CA ALA A 87 16.03 6.23 -5.51
C ALA A 87 16.06 6.14 -3.98
N SER A 88 15.00 5.57 -3.40
CA SER A 88 14.94 5.25 -1.98
C SER A 88 15.19 3.77 -1.74
N GLY A 89 15.79 3.45 -0.60
CA GLY A 89 16.04 2.08 -0.15
C GLY A 89 15.71 1.91 1.33
N TYR A 90 15.60 0.66 1.75
CA TYR A 90 15.41 0.27 3.14
C TYR A 90 16.28 -0.96 3.43
N LEU A 91 17.35 -0.78 4.19
CA LEU A 91 18.33 -1.82 4.48
C LEU A 91 18.92 -1.62 5.88
N ASP A 92 19.13 -2.69 6.63
CA ASP A 92 19.70 -2.67 7.99
C ASP A 92 18.93 -1.74 8.94
N SER A 93 17.59 -1.71 8.82
CA SER A 93 16.72 -0.78 9.56
C SER A 93 16.92 0.71 9.20
N ILE A 94 17.57 1.03 8.09
CA ILE A 94 17.81 2.40 7.65
C ILE A 94 17.02 2.64 6.36
N ARG A 95 16.11 3.60 6.41
CA ARG A 95 15.47 4.16 5.20
C ARG A 95 16.33 5.30 4.70
N TYR A 96 16.67 5.28 3.42
CA TYR A 96 17.50 6.31 2.81
C TYR A 96 16.97 6.70 1.44
N THR A 97 17.30 7.92 1.00
CA THR A 97 17.01 8.41 -0.36
C THR A 97 18.25 9.06 -0.93
N TYR A 98 18.68 8.61 -2.11
CA TYR A 98 19.76 9.24 -2.85
C TYR A 98 19.33 10.60 -3.42
N ASP A 99 20.28 11.53 -3.54
CA ASP A 99 20.01 12.80 -4.21
C ASP A 99 19.56 12.58 -5.66
N SER A 100 18.55 13.33 -6.10
CA SER A 100 18.00 13.22 -7.45
C SER A 100 18.86 13.89 -8.52
N ARG A 101 19.80 14.76 -8.13
CA ARG A 101 20.73 15.42 -9.05
C ARG A 101 21.91 14.50 -9.29
N LEU A 102 22.11 14.14 -10.56
CA LEU A 102 23.13 13.17 -10.98
C LEU A 102 24.52 13.41 -10.38
N LYS A 103 24.96 14.67 -10.28
CA LYS A 103 26.26 15.01 -9.66
C LYS A 103 26.38 14.44 -8.25
N TYR A 104 25.41 14.72 -7.38
CA TYR A 104 25.44 14.31 -5.98
C TYR A 104 25.14 12.82 -5.82
N TYR A 105 24.30 12.25 -6.70
CA TYR A 105 24.10 10.80 -6.77
C TYR A 105 25.41 10.05 -7.03
N PHE A 106 26.22 10.48 -8.01
CA PHE A 106 27.51 9.85 -8.30
C PHE A 106 28.54 10.04 -7.18
N GLU A 107 28.38 11.06 -6.34
CA GLU A 107 29.15 11.27 -5.11
C GLU A 107 28.61 10.42 -3.93
N GLY A 108 27.50 9.69 -4.11
CA GLY A 108 26.89 8.83 -3.09
C GLY A 108 26.09 9.61 -2.04
N ILE A 109 25.74 10.87 -2.31
CA ILE A 109 25.03 11.73 -1.36
C ILE A 109 23.58 11.25 -1.18
N LYS A 110 23.18 11.14 0.08
CA LYS A 110 21.81 10.88 0.50
C LYS A 110 21.20 12.16 1.05
N THR A 111 19.98 12.48 0.64
CA THR A 111 19.24 13.65 1.14
C THR A 111 18.47 13.33 2.40
N GLU A 112 18.09 12.07 2.58
CA GLU A 112 17.37 11.57 3.73
C GLU A 112 18.00 10.25 4.17
N GLU A 113 18.18 10.10 5.48
CA GLU A 113 18.62 8.86 6.09
C GLU A 113 18.05 8.80 7.51
N THR A 114 17.16 7.83 7.75
CA THR A 114 16.43 7.68 9.00
C THR A 114 16.51 6.24 9.47
N LYS A 115 16.88 6.05 10.73
CA LYS A 115 16.83 4.75 11.39
C LYS A 115 15.40 4.47 11.82
N ILE A 116 14.86 3.34 11.38
CA ILE A 116 13.56 2.83 11.79
C ILE A 116 13.76 1.97 13.03
N ASP A 117 13.16 2.39 14.15
CA ASP A 117 13.26 1.66 15.40
C ASP A 117 12.34 0.41 15.43
N PHE A 118 12.44 -0.36 16.50
CA PHE A 118 11.77 -1.65 16.60
C PHE A 118 10.24 -1.52 16.69
N GLU A 119 9.73 -0.50 17.36
CA GLU A 119 8.28 -0.29 17.50
C GLU A 119 7.69 0.27 16.21
N GLU A 120 8.43 1.16 15.54
CA GLU A 120 8.05 1.66 14.21
C GLU A 120 7.98 0.52 13.18
N LYS A 121 8.89 -0.45 13.22
CA LYS A 121 8.82 -1.63 12.34
C LYS A 121 7.56 -2.48 12.57
N LYS A 122 7.09 -2.60 13.81
CA LYS A 122 5.86 -3.33 14.12
C LYS A 122 4.65 -2.62 13.52
N LYS A 123 4.58 -1.30 13.68
CA LYS A 123 3.55 -0.46 13.06
C LYS A 123 3.59 -0.53 11.54
N GLU A 124 4.76 -0.37 10.93
CA GLU A 124 4.95 -0.43 9.48
C GLU A 124 4.56 -1.80 8.89
N TYR A 125 4.77 -2.89 9.63
CA TYR A 125 4.34 -4.22 9.22
C TYR A 125 2.82 -4.30 9.01
N PHE A 126 2.03 -3.61 9.85
CA PHE A 126 0.59 -3.49 9.69
C PHE A 126 0.21 -2.50 8.60
N LEU A 127 0.77 -1.29 8.64
CA LEU A 127 0.53 -0.23 7.67
C LEU A 127 0.73 -0.70 6.22
N LEU A 128 1.82 -1.42 5.96
CA LEU A 128 2.15 -1.95 4.65
C LEU A 128 1.40 -3.26 4.36
N GLY A 129 1.27 -4.14 5.36
CA GLY A 129 0.68 -5.45 5.19
C GLY A 129 -0.82 -5.43 4.89
N PHE A 130 -1.56 -4.45 5.43
CA PHE A 130 -2.99 -4.27 5.13
C PHE A 130 -3.27 -3.87 3.68
N ARG A 131 -2.26 -3.49 2.90
CA ARG A 131 -2.44 -3.28 1.46
C ARG A 131 -2.68 -4.58 0.70
N LYS A 132 -2.32 -5.74 1.26
CA LYS A 132 -2.63 -7.05 0.66
C LYS A 132 -4.06 -7.47 1.03
N ILE A 133 -4.76 -8.07 0.07
CA ILE A 133 -6.11 -8.60 0.32
C ILE A 133 -6.09 -9.76 1.34
N ASP A 134 -5.04 -10.56 1.34
CA ASP A 134 -4.82 -11.62 2.35
C ASP A 134 -4.38 -11.08 3.72
N GLY A 135 -4.21 -9.76 3.85
CA GLY A 135 -3.86 -9.09 5.09
C GLY A 135 -2.52 -9.51 5.69
N VAL A 136 -2.46 -9.38 7.02
CA VAL A 136 -1.25 -9.50 7.84
C VAL A 136 -1.20 -10.86 8.54
N SER A 137 -0.04 -11.53 8.55
CA SER A 137 0.14 -12.83 9.24
C SER A 137 0.57 -12.66 10.69
N ILE A 138 -0.19 -13.28 11.59
CA ILE A 138 0.05 -13.29 13.03
C ILE A 138 1.30 -14.13 13.35
N LEU A 139 1.45 -15.30 12.73
CA LEU A 139 2.62 -16.17 12.91
C LEU A 139 3.90 -15.53 12.39
N GLU A 140 3.86 -14.87 11.22
CA GLU A 140 5.03 -14.18 10.69
C GLU A 140 5.40 -12.96 11.54
N TYR A 141 4.42 -12.21 12.05
CA TYR A 141 4.65 -11.15 13.03
C TYR A 141 5.38 -11.70 14.26
N LYS A 142 4.85 -12.78 14.85
CA LYS A 142 5.44 -13.46 16.02
C LYS A 142 6.87 -13.88 15.77
N ARG A 143 7.13 -14.47 14.60
CA ARG A 143 8.47 -14.90 14.21
C ARG A 143 9.43 -13.71 14.04
N ARG A 144 8.96 -12.62 13.45
CA ARG A 144 9.78 -11.45 13.11
C ARG A 144 10.10 -10.56 14.31
N PHE A 145 9.13 -10.35 15.18
CA PHE A 145 9.22 -9.41 16.31
C PHE A 145 9.31 -10.09 17.67
N ASN A 146 9.23 -11.43 17.73
CA ASN A 146 9.19 -12.18 18.98
C ASN A 146 8.14 -11.63 19.97
N SER A 147 7.00 -11.20 19.43
CA SER A 147 5.88 -10.60 20.16
C SER A 147 4.54 -10.99 19.54
N ASP A 148 3.43 -10.83 20.27
CA ASP A 148 2.09 -11.15 19.78
C ASP A 148 1.38 -9.86 19.33
N PRO A 149 0.94 -9.76 18.06
CA PRO A 149 0.28 -8.53 17.62
C PRO A 149 -1.02 -8.26 18.36
N LEU A 150 -1.71 -9.29 18.83
CA LEU A 150 -2.96 -9.16 19.60
C LEU A 150 -2.74 -8.64 21.03
N VAL A 151 -1.48 -8.55 21.45
CA VAL A 151 -1.05 -7.93 22.72
C VAL A 151 -0.46 -6.56 22.45
N ASP A 152 0.33 -6.41 21.37
CA ASP A 152 1.01 -5.17 21.01
C ASP A 152 0.05 -4.08 20.52
N PHE A 153 -1.09 -4.45 19.92
CA PHE A 153 -2.05 -3.52 19.32
C PHE A 153 -3.49 -3.80 19.77
N ASP A 154 -4.29 -2.73 19.89
CA ASP A 154 -5.72 -2.82 20.14
C ASP A 154 -6.51 -2.78 18.82
N PHE A 155 -7.12 -3.92 18.49
CA PHE A 155 -7.95 -4.07 17.29
C PHE A 155 -9.46 -3.89 17.55
N GLN A 156 -9.88 -3.66 18.81
CA GLN A 156 -11.30 -3.61 19.18
C GLN A 156 -12.08 -2.58 18.36
N LYS A 157 -11.53 -1.37 18.21
CA LYS A 157 -12.14 -0.29 17.44
C LYS A 157 -12.39 -0.73 15.99
N LEU A 158 -11.32 -1.14 15.29
CA LEU A 158 -11.39 -1.55 13.88
C LEU A 158 -12.31 -2.75 13.64
N ILE A 159 -12.35 -3.71 14.57
CA ILE A 159 -13.28 -4.85 14.52
C ILE A 159 -14.72 -4.38 14.73
N SER A 160 -14.97 -3.53 15.73
CA SER A 160 -16.31 -3.04 16.06
C SER A 160 -16.91 -2.17 14.95
N GLU A 161 -16.07 -1.44 14.22
CA GLU A 161 -16.46 -0.66 13.04
C GLU A 161 -16.63 -1.53 11.78
N GLY A 162 -16.27 -2.82 11.87
CA GLY A 162 -16.34 -3.78 10.77
C GLY A 162 -15.32 -3.52 9.66
N LEU A 163 -14.19 -2.88 9.99
CA LEU A 163 -13.12 -2.57 9.02
C LEU A 163 -12.14 -3.73 8.86
N ILE A 164 -11.93 -4.52 9.93
CA ILE A 164 -11.09 -5.70 9.88
C ILE A 164 -11.80 -6.92 10.45
N TYR A 165 -11.27 -8.09 10.11
CA TYR A 165 -11.63 -9.35 10.72
C TYR A 165 -10.38 -10.23 10.93
N ILE A 166 -10.46 -11.11 11.91
CA ILE A 166 -9.39 -12.08 12.20
C ILE A 166 -9.86 -13.45 11.72
N ASN A 167 -9.08 -14.08 10.84
CA ASN A 167 -9.34 -15.42 10.32
C ASN A 167 -8.10 -16.30 10.49
N LYS A 168 -8.14 -17.20 11.48
CA LYS A 168 -7.04 -18.10 11.83
C LYS A 168 -5.74 -17.33 12.12
N ASP A 169 -4.83 -17.32 11.15
CA ASP A 169 -3.51 -16.69 11.23
C ASP A 169 -3.48 -15.27 10.63
N ARG A 170 -4.60 -14.78 10.08
CA ARG A 170 -4.61 -13.53 9.32
C ARG A 170 -5.50 -12.48 9.95
N ILE A 171 -5.02 -11.24 9.96
CA ILE A 171 -5.81 -10.03 10.22
C ILE A 171 -6.00 -9.35 8.87
N CYS A 172 -7.24 -9.29 8.40
CA CYS A 172 -7.58 -8.85 7.05
C CYS A 172 -8.53 -7.66 7.09
N LEU A 173 -8.45 -6.80 6.06
CA LEU A 173 -9.48 -5.81 5.79
C LEU A 173 -10.77 -6.51 5.34
N THR A 174 -11.93 -6.04 5.79
CA THR A 174 -13.22 -6.37 5.16
C THR A 174 -13.36 -5.62 3.82
N GLU A 175 -14.41 -5.89 3.05
CA GLU A 175 -14.71 -5.08 1.85
C GLU A 175 -14.88 -3.59 2.21
N LYS A 176 -15.57 -3.30 3.32
CA LYS A 176 -15.66 -1.94 3.89
C LYS A 176 -14.28 -1.40 4.29
N GLY A 177 -13.45 -2.23 4.91
CA GLY A 177 -12.08 -1.88 5.30
C GLY A 177 -11.16 -1.56 4.13
N ILE A 178 -11.35 -2.22 2.98
CA ILE A 178 -10.60 -1.90 1.75
C ILE A 178 -10.97 -0.50 1.25
N MET A 179 -12.26 -0.15 1.26
CA MET A 179 -12.73 1.19 0.86
C MET A 179 -12.25 2.29 1.80
N LEU A 180 -12.10 1.96 3.09
CA LEU A 180 -11.66 2.87 4.15
C LEU A 180 -10.24 2.53 4.63
N ALA A 181 -9.39 2.00 3.74
CA ALA A 181 -8.08 1.49 4.12
C ALA A 181 -7.20 2.57 4.77
N ASN A 182 -7.30 3.82 4.30
CA ASN A 182 -6.58 4.94 4.89
C ASN A 182 -6.97 5.18 6.36
N ASP A 183 -8.24 5.01 6.74
CA ASP A 183 -8.68 5.15 8.12
C ASP A 183 -8.08 4.05 9.01
N VAL A 184 -7.98 2.82 8.47
CA VAL A 184 -7.30 1.71 9.16
C VAL A 184 -5.81 1.98 9.32
N PHE A 185 -5.16 2.52 8.28
CA PHE A 185 -3.73 2.83 8.28
C PHE A 185 -3.34 3.86 9.34
N MET A 186 -4.21 4.84 9.60
CA MET A 186 -3.96 5.89 10.60
C MET A 186 -3.84 5.37 12.03
N GLU A 187 -4.37 4.19 12.35
CA GLU A 187 -4.19 3.57 13.67
C GLU A 187 -2.74 3.07 13.89
N PHE A 188 -1.93 3.02 12.84
CA PHE A 188 -0.54 2.54 12.86
C PHE A 188 0.48 3.63 12.51
N VAL A 189 0.09 4.91 12.51
CA VAL A 189 1.01 6.05 12.34
C VAL A 189 1.34 6.63 13.71
#